data_AF-A0A7K3M6A4-F1
#
_entry.id   AF-A0A7K3M6A4-F1
#
_cell.length_a   1.000
_cell.length_b   1.000
_cell.length_c   1.000
_cell.angle_alpha   90.00
_cell.angle_beta   90.00
_cell.angle_gamma   90.00
#
_symmetry.space_group_name_H-M   'P 1'
#
loop_
_entity.id
_entity.type
_entity.pdbx_description
1 polymer ?
#
loop_
_entity_poly.entity_id
_entity_poly.type
_entity_poly.pdbx_seq_one_letter_code
_entity_poly.pdbx_strand_id
1 'polypeptide(L)' 'MLYDCPECGLPAEVTVRDRLPSTAGLVEHVDVHCVAQHRFVGPADSLRVLL' A
#
# COMPACT_ATOMS: atom_id res chain seq x y z
N MET A 1 3.37 -1.44 -10.21
CA MET A 1 4.33 -1.38 -9.08
C MET A 1 3.88 -2.39 -8.06
N LEU A 2 4.78 -3.28 -7.65
CA LEU A 2 4.55 -4.21 -6.55
C LEU A 2 5.16 -3.61 -5.29
N TYR A 3 4.53 -3.88 -4.15
CA TYR A 3 5.01 -3.46 -2.84
C TYR A 3 5.35 -4.70 -2.01
N ASP A 4 6.23 -4.56 -1.03
CA ASP A 4 6.40 -5.57 0.00
C ASP A 4 5.21 -5.53 0.96
N CYS A 5 4.62 -6.68 1.22
CA CYS A 5 3.61 -6.82 2.26
C CYS A 5 4.22 -6.46 3.63
N PRO A 6 3.68 -5.49 4.39
CA PRO A 6 4.22 -5.11 5.69
C PRO A 6 4.22 -6.25 6.72
N GLU A 7 3.32 -7.22 6.56
CA GLU A 7 3.18 -8.33 7.51
C GLU A 7 4.13 -9.51 7.21
N CYS A 8 4.34 -9.84 5.94
CA CYS A 8 5.05 -11.07 5.56
C CYS A 8 6.19 -10.89 4.54
N GLY A 9 6.39 -9.67 4.02
CA GLY A 9 7.44 -9.37 3.03
C GLY A 9 7.23 -9.97 1.64
N LEU A 10 6.09 -10.63 1.39
CA LEU A 10 5.77 -11.16 0.07
C LEU A 10 5.24 -10.05 -0.86
N PRO A 11 5.36 -10.21 -2.18
CA PRO A 11 4.85 -9.23 -3.14
C PRO A 11 3.35 -8.97 -2.96
N ALA A 12 2.99 -7.69 -2.96
CA ALA A 12 1.63 -7.17 -2.84
C ALA A 12 1.29 -6.24 -4.01
N GLU A 13 0.10 -6.45 -4.57
CA GLU A 13 -0.43 -5.68 -5.68
C GLU A 13 -1.41 -4.62 -5.16
N VAL A 14 -1.38 -3.44 -5.78
CA VAL A 14 -2.34 -2.36 -5.49
C VAL A 14 -3.68 -2.67 -6.14
N THR A 15 -4.73 -2.78 -5.33
CA THR A 15 -6.10 -2.97 -5.80
C THR A 15 -6.84 -1.64 -5.92
N VAL A 16 -6.54 -0.68 -5.04
CA VAL A 16 -7.14 0.66 -5.02
C VAL A 16 -6.05 1.69 -4.75
N ARG A 17 -6.12 2.84 -5.42
CA ARG A 17 -5.28 4.00 -5.15
C ARG A 17 -6.11 5.26 -5.21
N ASP A 18 -6.10 6.04 -4.15
CA ASP A 18 -6.86 7.28 -4.04
C ASP A 18 -6.10 8.34 -3.22
N ARG A 19 -6.55 9.60 -3.27
CA ARG A 19 -5.95 10.69 -2.50
C ARG A 19 -6.93 11.19 -1.46
N LEU A 20 -6.62 10.89 -0.21
CA LEU A 20 -7.47 11.25 0.92
C LEU A 20 -6.95 12.54 1.58
N PRO A 21 -7.85 13.45 1.99
CA PRO A 21 -7.48 14.58 2.82
C PRO A 21 -6.91 14.10 4.17
N SER A 22 -5.83 14.72 4.61
CA SER A 22 -5.20 14.52 5.91
C SER A 22 -4.81 15.86 6.54
N THR A 23 -4.41 15.84 7.81
CA THR A 23 -3.91 17.04 8.52
C THR A 23 -2.63 17.60 7.90
N ALA A 24 -1.89 16.77 7.17
CA ALA A 24 -0.70 17.16 6.40
C ALA A 24 -1.00 17.55 4.94
N GLY A 25 -2.28 17.63 4.54
CA GLY A 25 -2.71 17.86 3.16
C GLY A 25 -3.23 16.59 2.48
N LEU A 26 -3.32 16.59 1.15
CA LEU A 26 -3.74 15.40 0.39
C LEU A 26 -2.65 14.33 0.44
N VAL A 27 -3.00 13.13 0.91
CA VAL A 27 -2.08 11.98 1.04
C VAL A 27 -2.58 10.84 0.16
N GLU A 28 -1.67 10.29 -0.65
CA GLU A 28 -1.97 9.11 -1.46
C GLU A 28 -2.10 7.88 -0.56
N HIS A 29 -3.26 7.22 -0.64
CA HIS A 29 -3.53 5.97 0.04
C HIS A 29 -3.69 4.85 -0.98
N VAL A 30 -3.22 3.68 -0.60
CA VAL A 30 -3.37 2.47 -1.39
C VAL A 30 -3.97 1.36 -0.55
N ASP A 31 -4.78 0.54 -1.21
CA ASP A 31 -5.16 -0.78 -0.77
C ASP A 31 -4.28 -1.78 -1.51
N VAL A 32 -3.55 -2.61 -0.77
CA VAL A 32 -2.68 -3.64 -1.33
C VAL A 32 -3.05 -5.03 -0.81
N HIS A 33 -3.00 -6.01 -1.70
CA HIS A 33 -3.22 -7.42 -1.39
C HIS A 33 -1.98 -8.24 -1.77
N CYS A 34 -1.44 -8.99 -0.82
CA CYS A 34 -0.32 -9.89 -1.10
C CYS A 34 -0.78 -11.29 -1.55
N VAL A 35 0.16 -12.06 -2.11
CA VAL A 35 -0.10 -13.46 -2.54
C VAL A 35 -0.56 -14.38 -1.40
N ALA A 36 -0.24 -14.03 -0.14
CA ALA A 36 -0.72 -14.72 1.06
C ALA A 36 -2.07 -14.18 1.57
N GLN A 37 -2.74 -13.31 0.80
CA GLN A 37 -4.05 -12.73 1.09
C GLN A 37 -4.09 -11.77 2.30
N HIS A 38 -2.95 -11.26 2.76
CA HIS A 38 -2.93 -10.11 3.67
C HIS A 38 -3.36 -8.85 2.94
N ARG A 39 -4.19 -8.04 3.60
CA ARG A 39 -4.68 -6.76 3.09
C ARG A 39 -4.12 -5.65 3.95
N PHE A 40 -3.51 -4.66 3.30
CA PHE A 40 -3.08 -3.45 3.96
C PHE A 40 -3.70 -2.23 3.28
N VAL A 41 -4.20 -1.30 4.09
CA VAL A 41 -4.75 -0.02 3.62
C VAL A 41 -4.03 1.09 4.36
N GLY A 42 -3.36 1.96 3.63
CA GLY A 42 -2.56 3.02 4.25
C GLY A 42 -1.90 3.95 3.24
N PRO A 43 -1.12 4.93 3.73
CA PRO A 43 -0.41 5.86 2.87
C PRO A 43 0.63 5.14 2.01
N ALA A 44 0.69 5.46 0.71
CA ALA A 44 1.60 4.80 -0.22
C ALA A 44 3.08 4.97 0.19
N ASP A 45 3.44 6.12 0.77
CA ASP A 45 4.79 6.42 1.23
C ASP A 45 5.27 5.58 2.43
N SER A 46 4.37 4.85 3.11
CA SER A 46 4.78 3.91 4.17
C SER A 46 5.12 2.52 3.65
N LEU A 47 4.81 2.24 2.38
CA LEU A 47 5.06 0.94 1.76
C LEU A 47 6.41 0.92 1.06
N ARG A 48 7.10 -0.21 1.18
CA ARG A 48 8.34 -0.46 0.46
C ARG A 48 8.04 -0.97 -0.95
N VAL A 49 8.67 -0.36 -1.95
CA VAL A 49 8.51 -0.74 -3.37
C VAL A 49 9.45 -1.91 -3.70
N LEU A 50 8.90 -2.93 -4.37
CA LEU A 50 9.68 -3.98 -5.04
C LEU A 50 10.13 -3.44 -6.41
N LEU A 51 11.44 -3.28 -6.57
CA LEU A 51 12.11 -2.87 -7.81
C LEU A 51 12.20 -4.02 -8.81
#